data_AF-A0A4R0X6H6-F1
#
_entry.id   AF-A0A4R0X6H6-F1
#
_cell.length_a   1.000
_cell.length_b   1.000
_cell.length_c   1.000
_cell.angle_alpha   90.00
_cell.angle_beta   90.00
_cell.angle_gamma   90.00
#
_symmetry.space_group_name_H-M   'P 1'
#
loop_
_entity.id
_entity.type
_entity.pdbx_description
1 polymer ?
#
loop_
_entity_poly.entity_id
_entity_poly.type
_entity_poly.pdbx_seq_one_letter_code
_entity_poly.pdbx_strand_id
1 'polypeptide(L)'
;MKQTHVVSVPRVQRQQAATQLDAEAMIADARKRSLLKRLNALDWLLALAMVAGAGFALSRYHDYMNYYDKLVLVCTVPAFVTLGWRWKPARLLMACIAVLSLSAIQIYGGDLARADHAFFLRYFLSSQSAILWMSALFVLAALFYWIGTLSRSPTGAAIGSKMTWVAVLMGFVGLMVRWYESYLIGSDVGHIPISNLYEVFVLFSLITALFYLYYEQHYNMRSLGAFVLLVISAAVGFLMWYSISRDAQQIQPLVPALQSWWMKIHVPANFIGYGSFALSAMVGVAYLMKELGVLADRLPTLDVLDDVMYKSIAVGFAFFTIATIL
;
A
#
# COMPACT_ATOMS: atom_id res chain seq x y z
N MET A 1 46.43 25.99 46.78
CA MET A 1 46.67 25.35 45.47
C MET A 1 45.98 23.99 45.50
N LYS A 2 44.79 23.84 44.91
CA LYS A 2 44.01 22.58 44.92
C LYS A 2 44.52 21.69 43.78
N GLN A 3 45.05 20.51 44.11
CA GLN A 3 45.38 19.47 43.13
C GLN A 3 44.09 18.81 42.62
N THR A 4 43.86 18.90 41.31
CA THR A 4 42.78 18.20 40.62
C THR A 4 43.18 16.75 40.38
N HIS A 5 42.50 15.81 41.05
CA HIS A 5 42.60 14.39 40.76
C HIS A 5 42.00 14.11 39.37
N VAL A 6 42.83 13.76 38.40
CA VAL A 6 42.40 13.26 37.10
C VAL A 6 41.98 11.81 37.26
N VAL A 7 40.67 11.56 37.28
CA VAL A 7 40.09 10.21 37.29
C VAL A 7 40.45 9.54 35.96
N SER A 8 41.29 8.50 36.01
CA SER A 8 41.69 7.75 34.81
C SER A 8 40.58 6.79 34.40
N VAL A 9 39.95 7.07 33.26
CA VAL A 9 38.92 6.18 32.69
C VAL A 9 39.55 4.82 32.30
N PRO A 10 39.02 3.68 32.80
CA PRO A 10 39.50 2.33 32.49
C PRO A 10 39.62 2.04 31.00
N ARG A 11 40.67 1.32 30.61
CA ARG A 11 41.03 1.01 29.21
C ARG A 11 39.90 0.33 28.43
N VAL A 12 39.07 -0.47 29.11
CA VAL A 12 37.91 -1.18 28.55
C VAL A 12 36.79 -0.21 28.14
N GLN A 13 36.51 0.83 28.95
CA GLN A 13 35.52 1.85 28.61
C GLN A 13 35.96 2.71 27.41
N ARG A 14 37.27 2.96 27.25
CA ARG A 14 37.80 3.63 26.06
C ARG A 14 37.66 2.79 24.79
N GLN A 15 37.88 1.48 24.89
CA GLN A 15 37.65 0.57 23.76
C GLN A 15 36.18 0.50 23.36
N GLN A 16 35.26 0.38 24.32
CA GLN A 16 33.82 0.35 24.04
C GLN A 16 33.31 1.66 23.42
N ALA A 17 33.79 2.80 23.91
CA ALA A 17 33.45 4.11 23.34
C ALA A 17 34.00 4.28 21.92
N ALA A 18 35.21 3.79 21.64
CA ALA A 18 35.78 3.79 20.28
C ALA A 18 34.96 2.91 19.31
N THR A 19 34.55 1.71 19.74
CA THR A 19 33.71 0.83 18.91
C THR A 19 32.32 1.42 18.65
N GLN A 20 31.74 2.13 19.61
CA GLN A 20 30.47 2.85 19.43
C GLN A 20 30.62 4.02 18.46
N LEU A 21 31.68 4.82 18.57
CA LEU A 21 31.98 5.91 17.65
C LEU A 21 32.19 5.40 16.21
N ASP A 22 32.87 4.27 16.04
CA ASP A 22 33.07 3.64 14.73
C ASP A 22 31.75 3.09 14.15
N ALA A 23 30.88 2.52 14.98
CA ALA A 23 29.55 2.06 14.56
C ALA A 23 28.64 3.23 14.15
N GLU A 24 28.63 4.32 14.94
CA GLU A 24 27.89 5.54 14.62
C GLU A 24 28.43 6.22 13.36
N ALA A 25 29.74 6.26 13.18
CA ALA A 25 30.38 6.77 11.96
C ALA A 25 30.05 5.91 10.73
N MET A 26 30.00 4.58 10.88
CA MET A 26 29.61 3.66 9.80
C MET A 26 28.12 3.78 9.44
N ILE A 27 27.25 3.99 10.43
CA ILE A 27 25.82 4.26 10.22
C ILE A 27 25.64 5.63 9.55
N ALA A 28 26.41 6.64 9.96
CA ALA A 28 26.43 7.96 9.35
C ALA A 28 26.96 7.94 7.91
N ASP A 29 28.00 7.15 7.63
CA ASP A 29 28.55 6.95 6.28
C ASP A 29 27.57 6.19 5.37
N ALA A 30 26.94 5.15 5.90
CA ALA A 30 25.85 4.47 5.22
C ALA A 30 24.76 5.49 4.85
N ARG A 31 24.32 6.33 5.78
CA ARG A 31 23.32 7.40 5.54
C ARG A 31 23.79 8.46 4.53
N LYS A 32 25.11 8.71 4.41
CA LYS A 32 25.73 9.67 3.49
C LYS A 32 25.90 9.20 2.05
N ARG A 33 25.83 7.89 1.75
CA ARG A 33 25.85 7.43 0.35
C ARG A 33 24.60 7.94 -0.37
N SER A 34 24.79 8.94 -1.24
CA SER A 34 23.76 9.50 -2.14
C SER A 34 22.86 8.39 -2.68
N LEU A 35 21.54 8.61 -2.66
CA LEU A 35 20.53 7.65 -3.14
C LEU A 35 20.90 7.06 -4.51
N LEU A 36 21.51 7.88 -5.38
CA LEU A 36 21.95 7.50 -6.72
C LEU A 36 23.02 6.40 -6.72
N LYS A 37 23.91 6.36 -5.71
CA LYS A 37 24.95 5.33 -5.58
C LYS A 37 24.41 3.98 -5.11
N ARG A 38 23.15 3.92 -4.67
CA ARG A 38 22.47 2.69 -4.22
C ARG A 38 21.56 2.08 -5.30
N LEU A 39 21.42 2.74 -6.44
CA LEU A 39 20.55 2.29 -7.52
C LEU A 39 21.22 1.18 -8.33
N ASN A 40 20.45 0.14 -8.65
CA ASN A 40 20.89 -0.95 -9.52
C ASN A 40 20.29 -0.82 -10.93
N ALA A 41 20.69 -1.71 -11.84
CA ALA A 41 20.17 -1.71 -13.22
C ALA A 41 18.64 -1.83 -13.28
N LEU A 42 18.02 -2.59 -12.37
CA LEU A 42 16.55 -2.73 -12.31
C LEU A 42 15.86 -1.44 -11.89
N ASP A 43 16.49 -0.61 -11.04
CA ASP A 43 15.96 0.70 -10.65
C ASP A 43 15.92 1.68 -11.83
N TRP A 44 16.94 1.63 -12.68
CA TRP A 44 16.99 2.42 -13.91
C TRP A 44 16.07 1.86 -14.99
N LEU A 45 15.93 0.54 -15.09
CA LEU A 45 15.00 -0.10 -16.01
C LEU A 45 13.55 0.28 -15.68
N LEU A 46 13.16 0.28 -14.40
CA LEU A 46 11.84 0.75 -13.98
C LEU A 46 11.65 2.23 -14.34
N ALA A 47 12.65 3.07 -14.07
CA ALA A 47 12.58 4.49 -14.40
C ALA A 47 12.40 4.73 -15.91
N LEU A 48 13.18 4.01 -16.72
CA LEU A 48 13.07 4.06 -18.17
C LEU A 48 11.70 3.57 -18.64
N ALA A 49 11.19 2.47 -18.10
CA ALA A 49 9.87 1.94 -18.44
C ALA A 49 8.74 2.94 -18.10
N MET A 50 8.82 3.61 -16.95
CA MET A 50 7.83 4.62 -16.53
C MET A 50 7.87 5.85 -17.44
N VAL A 51 9.07 6.36 -17.75
CA VAL A 51 9.24 7.49 -18.67
C VAL A 51 8.78 7.14 -20.08
N ALA A 52 9.14 5.95 -20.58
CA ALA A 52 8.74 5.48 -21.90
C ALA A 52 7.21 5.29 -21.99
N GLY A 53 6.59 4.72 -20.95
CA GLY A 53 5.13 4.56 -20.88
C GLY A 53 4.40 5.90 -20.88
N ALA A 54 4.85 6.87 -20.08
CA ALA A 54 4.28 8.22 -20.07
C ALA A 54 4.51 8.96 -21.40
N GLY A 55 5.71 8.83 -21.98
CA GLY A 55 6.04 9.39 -23.29
C GLY A 55 5.18 8.82 -24.40
N PHE A 56 4.96 7.49 -24.41
CA PHE A 56 4.04 6.83 -25.33
C PHE A 56 2.61 7.37 -25.16
N ALA A 57 2.11 7.44 -23.92
CA ALA A 57 0.77 7.93 -23.63
C ALA A 57 0.57 9.39 -24.08
N LEU A 58 1.54 10.27 -23.82
CA LEU A 58 1.51 11.65 -24.31
C LEU A 58 1.57 11.69 -25.85
N SER A 59 2.46 10.94 -26.49
CA SER A 59 2.59 10.96 -27.95
C SER A 59 1.30 10.51 -28.66
N ARG A 60 0.61 9.51 -28.10
CA ARG A 60 -0.54 8.87 -28.75
C ARG A 60 -1.88 9.46 -28.35
N TYR A 61 -2.02 9.89 -27.10
CA TYR A 61 -3.31 10.23 -26.50
C TYR A 61 -3.40 11.67 -25.96
N HIS A 62 -2.42 12.53 -26.18
CA HIS A 62 -2.46 13.92 -25.67
C HIS A 62 -3.67 14.73 -26.14
N ASP A 63 -4.25 14.42 -27.31
CA ASP A 63 -5.45 15.08 -27.83
C ASP A 63 -6.71 14.76 -27.02
N TYR A 64 -6.72 13.60 -26.34
CA TYR A 64 -7.82 13.16 -25.47
C TYR A 64 -7.60 13.54 -23.99
N MET A 65 -6.48 14.18 -23.67
CA MET A 65 -6.09 14.53 -22.31
C MET A 65 -6.22 16.05 -22.10
N ASN A 66 -6.90 16.43 -21.02
CA ASN A 66 -6.90 17.83 -20.60
C ASN A 66 -5.57 18.19 -19.91
N TYR A 67 -5.40 19.46 -19.53
CA TYR A 67 -4.17 19.94 -18.88
C TYR A 67 -3.87 19.19 -17.57
N TYR A 68 -4.90 18.88 -16.78
CA TYR A 68 -4.73 18.18 -15.52
C TYR A 68 -4.35 16.70 -15.70
N ASP A 69 -4.92 16.01 -16.69
CA ASP A 69 -4.54 14.62 -17.02
C ASP A 69 -3.04 14.54 -17.37
N LYS A 70 -2.55 15.49 -18.18
CA LYS A 70 -1.13 15.60 -18.55
C LYS A 70 -0.26 15.88 -17.32
N LEU A 71 -0.70 16.80 -16.44
CA LEU A 71 0.01 17.14 -15.21
C LEU A 71 0.12 15.93 -14.28
N VAL A 72 -0.98 15.20 -14.06
CA VAL A 72 -0.99 13.99 -13.22
C VAL A 72 -0.07 12.92 -13.82
N LEU A 73 -0.14 12.68 -15.13
CA LEU A 73 0.74 11.71 -15.79
C LEU A 73 2.22 12.07 -15.62
N VAL A 74 2.60 13.34 -15.82
CA VAL A 74 4.00 13.78 -15.67
C VAL A 74 4.45 13.75 -14.21
N CYS A 75 3.60 14.13 -13.26
CA CYS A 75 3.93 14.13 -11.83
C CYS A 75 3.97 12.72 -11.20
N THR A 76 3.17 11.78 -11.71
CA THR A 76 3.14 10.39 -11.20
C THR A 76 4.39 9.61 -11.57
N VAL A 77 5.03 9.90 -12.71
CA VAL A 77 6.30 9.27 -13.11
C VAL A 77 7.40 9.41 -12.04
N PRO A 78 7.85 10.63 -11.63
CA PRO A 78 8.86 10.75 -10.59
C PRO A 78 8.37 10.22 -9.24
N ALA A 79 7.08 10.31 -8.92
CA ALA A 79 6.53 9.74 -7.69
C ALA A 79 6.68 8.21 -7.64
N PHE A 80 6.28 7.49 -8.69
CA PHE A 80 6.40 6.02 -8.72
C PHE A 80 7.83 5.54 -8.91
N VAL A 81 8.67 6.28 -9.65
CA VAL A 81 10.10 5.98 -9.75
C VAL A 81 10.78 6.10 -8.39
N THR A 82 10.53 7.20 -7.66
CA THR A 82 11.09 7.37 -6.31
C THR A 82 10.54 6.36 -5.33
N LEU A 83 9.26 5.99 -5.43
CA LEU A 83 8.66 4.90 -4.66
C LEU A 83 9.37 3.58 -4.94
N GLY A 84 9.58 3.21 -6.20
CA GLY A 84 10.29 1.98 -6.58
C GLY A 84 11.74 1.96 -6.12
N TRP A 85 12.42 3.12 -6.12
CA TRP A 85 13.78 3.24 -5.62
C TRP A 85 13.88 3.06 -4.11
N ARG A 86 12.93 3.63 -3.35
CA ARG A 86 12.89 3.58 -1.89
C ARG A 86 12.31 2.28 -1.34
N TRP A 87 11.34 1.70 -2.04
CA TRP A 87 10.61 0.50 -1.64
C TRP A 87 10.68 -0.58 -2.73
N LYS A 88 11.73 -1.40 -2.66
CA LYS A 88 12.07 -2.36 -3.72
C LYS A 88 10.96 -3.36 -4.08
N PRO A 89 10.16 -3.89 -3.13
CA PRO A 89 9.04 -4.79 -3.43
C PRO A 89 7.92 -4.14 -4.26
N ALA A 90 7.70 -2.82 -4.11
CA ALA A 90 6.70 -2.09 -4.88
C ALA A 90 6.96 -2.16 -6.39
N ARG A 91 8.23 -2.33 -6.81
CA ARG A 91 8.60 -2.46 -8.23
C ARG A 91 7.94 -3.67 -8.89
N LEU A 92 8.01 -4.83 -8.22
CA LEU A 92 7.40 -6.06 -8.72
C LEU A 92 5.87 -5.93 -8.70
N LEU A 93 5.31 -5.36 -7.63
CA LEU A 93 3.87 -5.10 -7.56
C LEU A 93 3.38 -4.26 -8.75
N MET A 94 4.03 -3.12 -9.01
CA MET A 94 3.66 -2.24 -10.14
C MET A 94 3.77 -2.96 -11.50
N ALA A 95 4.84 -3.72 -11.71
CA ALA A 95 5.02 -4.49 -12.94
C ALA A 95 3.92 -5.57 -13.10
N CYS A 96 3.59 -6.30 -12.04
CA CYS A 96 2.53 -7.31 -12.05
C CYS A 96 1.15 -6.69 -12.28
N ILE A 97 0.84 -5.54 -11.65
CA ILE A 97 -0.40 -4.80 -11.90
C ILE A 97 -0.48 -4.44 -13.38
N ALA A 98 0.56 -3.83 -13.95
CA ALA A 98 0.58 -3.44 -15.36
C ALA A 98 0.37 -4.65 -16.29
N VAL A 99 1.11 -5.74 -16.07
CA VAL A 99 1.01 -6.96 -16.91
C VAL A 99 -0.38 -7.57 -16.82
N LEU A 100 -0.92 -7.78 -15.62
CA LEU A 100 -2.21 -8.44 -15.43
C LEU A 100 -3.37 -7.57 -15.93
N SER A 101 -3.35 -6.26 -15.66
CA SER A 101 -4.40 -5.35 -16.11
C SER A 101 -4.39 -5.17 -17.64
N LEU A 102 -3.21 -5.01 -18.26
CA LEU A 102 -3.13 -4.92 -19.73
C LEU A 102 -3.52 -6.23 -20.41
N SER A 103 -3.14 -7.38 -19.83
CA SER A 103 -3.58 -8.69 -20.33
C SER A 103 -5.10 -8.83 -20.24
N ALA A 104 -5.71 -8.40 -19.13
CA ALA A 104 -7.16 -8.42 -18.97
C ALA A 104 -7.85 -7.55 -20.04
N ILE A 105 -7.37 -6.31 -20.25
CA ILE A 105 -7.88 -5.39 -21.29
C ILE A 105 -7.80 -6.04 -22.68
N GLN A 106 -6.68 -6.70 -23.00
CA GLN A 106 -6.51 -7.40 -24.26
C GLN A 106 -7.50 -8.58 -24.42
N ILE A 107 -7.79 -9.31 -23.34
CA ILE A 107 -8.75 -10.42 -23.35
C ILE A 107 -10.19 -9.89 -23.49
N TYR A 108 -10.53 -8.72 -22.93
CA TYR A 108 -11.83 -8.09 -23.15
C TYR A 108 -12.03 -7.73 -24.63
N GLY A 109 -11.01 -7.19 -25.31
CA GLY A 109 -11.08 -6.91 -26.74
C GLY A 109 -12.25 -5.98 -27.13
N GLY A 110 -12.68 -5.08 -26.23
CA GLY A 110 -13.79 -4.17 -26.45
C GLY A 110 -15.19 -4.74 -26.16
N ASP A 111 -15.33 -5.99 -25.74
CA ASP A 111 -16.62 -6.63 -25.47
C ASP A 111 -16.75 -7.02 -23.99
N LEU A 112 -17.69 -6.35 -23.30
CA LEU A 112 -17.95 -6.56 -21.88
C LEU A 112 -18.46 -7.98 -21.58
N ALA A 113 -19.21 -8.61 -22.50
CA ALA A 113 -19.77 -9.94 -22.31
C ALA A 113 -18.68 -11.02 -22.18
N ARG A 114 -17.45 -10.74 -22.63
CA ARG A 114 -16.31 -11.66 -22.45
C ARG A 114 -15.95 -11.89 -20.99
N ALA A 115 -16.38 -11.01 -20.07
CA ALA A 115 -16.25 -11.23 -18.63
C ALA A 115 -16.87 -12.57 -18.18
N ASP A 116 -17.97 -12.99 -18.81
CA ASP A 116 -18.72 -14.19 -18.43
C ASP A 116 -18.22 -15.47 -19.12
N HIS A 117 -17.50 -15.33 -20.23
CA HIS A 117 -17.12 -16.45 -21.09
C HIS A 117 -15.61 -16.72 -21.12
N ALA A 118 -14.77 -15.69 -21.03
CA ALA A 118 -13.32 -15.88 -21.06
C ALA A 118 -12.82 -16.38 -19.70
N PHE A 119 -12.22 -17.57 -19.69
CA PHE A 119 -11.77 -18.26 -18.46
C PHE A 119 -10.99 -17.34 -17.50
N PHE A 120 -9.96 -16.66 -17.99
CA PHE A 120 -9.12 -15.81 -17.15
C PHE A 120 -9.87 -14.58 -16.61
N LEU A 121 -10.76 -13.97 -17.41
CA LEU A 121 -11.58 -12.86 -16.92
C LEU A 121 -12.54 -13.36 -15.85
N ARG A 122 -13.37 -14.35 -16.20
CA ARG A 122 -14.41 -14.89 -15.35
C ARG A 122 -13.89 -15.31 -13.98
N TYR A 123 -12.73 -15.97 -13.92
CA TYR A 123 -12.26 -16.56 -12.67
C TYR A 123 -11.19 -15.76 -11.96
N PHE A 124 -10.50 -14.80 -12.61
CA PHE A 124 -9.35 -14.13 -12.00
C PHE A 124 -9.27 -12.62 -12.26
N LEU A 125 -9.48 -12.19 -13.50
CA LEU A 125 -9.04 -10.87 -13.95
C LEU A 125 -10.17 -9.86 -14.18
N SER A 126 -11.43 -10.27 -14.29
CA SER A 126 -12.54 -9.31 -14.28
C SER A 126 -12.55 -8.54 -12.96
N SER A 127 -13.10 -7.32 -12.95
CA SER A 127 -13.06 -6.48 -11.76
C SER A 127 -13.65 -7.19 -10.54
N GLN A 128 -14.82 -7.79 -10.71
CA GLN A 128 -15.53 -8.51 -9.65
C GLN A 128 -14.71 -9.71 -9.15
N SER A 129 -14.21 -10.56 -10.05
CA SER A 129 -13.47 -11.76 -9.66
C SER A 129 -12.14 -11.42 -8.99
N ALA A 130 -11.44 -10.40 -9.48
CA ALA A 130 -10.20 -9.94 -8.86
C ALA A 130 -10.44 -9.37 -7.45
N ILE A 131 -11.52 -8.62 -7.23
CA ILE A 131 -11.88 -8.08 -5.91
C ILE A 131 -12.36 -9.20 -4.96
N LEU A 132 -13.02 -10.23 -5.46
CA LEU A 132 -13.35 -11.43 -4.66
C LEU A 132 -12.10 -12.18 -4.21
N TRP A 133 -11.11 -12.35 -5.10
CA TRP A 133 -9.82 -12.93 -4.73
C TRP A 133 -9.08 -12.09 -3.70
N MET A 134 -9.03 -10.76 -3.87
CA MET A 134 -8.48 -9.85 -2.86
C MET A 134 -9.15 -10.09 -1.50
N SER A 135 -10.49 -10.14 -1.48
CA SER A 135 -11.28 -10.30 -0.27
C SER A 135 -10.99 -11.62 0.44
N ALA A 136 -11.00 -12.74 -0.30
CA ALA A 136 -10.68 -14.06 0.23
C ALA A 136 -9.25 -14.12 0.76
N LEU A 137 -8.29 -13.55 0.02
CA LEU A 137 -6.89 -13.56 0.41
C LEU A 137 -6.61 -12.72 1.65
N PHE A 138 -7.29 -11.57 1.85
CA PHE A 138 -7.13 -10.79 3.09
C PHE A 138 -7.65 -11.55 4.31
N VAL A 139 -8.81 -12.19 4.21
CA VAL A 139 -9.36 -12.99 5.31
C VAL A 139 -8.46 -14.18 5.64
N LEU A 140 -8.00 -14.90 4.63
CA LEU A 140 -7.05 -16.00 4.82
C LEU A 140 -5.71 -15.50 5.38
N ALA A 141 -5.20 -14.36 4.91
CA ALA A 141 -3.99 -13.76 5.44
C ALA A 141 -4.15 -13.44 6.93
N ALA A 142 -5.31 -12.90 7.35
CA ALA A 142 -5.60 -12.65 8.76
C ALA A 142 -5.47 -13.92 9.61
N LEU A 143 -6.03 -15.04 9.13
CA LEU A 143 -5.90 -16.34 9.80
C LEU A 143 -4.44 -16.77 9.93
N PHE A 144 -3.66 -16.69 8.85
CA PHE A 144 -2.24 -17.07 8.87
C PHE A 144 -1.39 -16.16 9.75
N TYR A 145 -1.69 -14.86 9.81
CA TYR A 145 -1.04 -13.96 10.76
C TYR A 145 -1.35 -14.33 12.21
N TRP A 146 -2.61 -14.61 12.53
CA TRP A 146 -2.99 -15.06 13.88
C TRP A 146 -2.34 -16.40 14.24
N ILE A 147 -2.35 -17.37 13.32
CA ILE A 147 -1.65 -18.64 13.49
C ILE A 147 -0.16 -18.38 13.74
N GLY A 148 0.50 -17.57 12.90
CA GLY A 148 1.91 -17.22 13.03
C GLY A 148 2.25 -16.59 14.38
N THR A 149 1.43 -15.62 14.82
CA THR A 149 1.59 -14.93 16.10
C THR A 149 1.38 -15.88 17.28
N LEU A 150 0.30 -16.66 17.29
CA LEU A 150 -0.05 -17.54 18.43
C LEU A 150 0.90 -18.73 18.55
N SER A 151 1.20 -19.39 17.43
CA SER A 151 2.08 -20.56 17.35
C SER A 151 3.58 -20.22 17.34
N ARG A 152 3.95 -18.93 17.29
CA ARG A 152 5.34 -18.46 17.11
C ARG A 152 5.99 -19.03 15.83
N SER A 153 5.18 -19.34 14.82
CA SER A 153 5.66 -19.89 13.56
C SER A 153 6.05 -18.76 12.60
N PRO A 154 7.35 -18.61 12.25
CA PRO A 154 7.78 -17.63 11.27
C PRO A 154 7.17 -17.92 9.89
N THR A 155 6.91 -19.20 9.60
CA THR A 155 6.30 -19.65 8.34
C THR A 155 4.85 -19.18 8.23
N GLY A 156 4.06 -19.29 9.31
CA GLY A 156 2.65 -18.83 9.31
C GLY A 156 2.55 -17.34 9.01
N ALA A 157 3.35 -16.53 9.69
CA ALA A 157 3.38 -15.08 9.47
C ALA A 157 3.92 -14.71 8.07
N ALA A 158 4.89 -15.46 7.54
CA ALA A 158 5.39 -15.24 6.18
C ALA A 158 4.36 -15.60 5.10
N ILE A 159 3.55 -16.65 5.32
CA ILE A 159 2.42 -16.98 4.43
C ILE A 159 1.40 -15.85 4.46
N GLY A 160 1.01 -15.37 5.65
CA GLY A 160 0.12 -14.22 5.79
C GLY A 160 0.59 -13.01 4.98
N SER A 161 1.86 -12.64 5.11
CA SER A 161 2.48 -11.53 4.35
C SER A 161 2.43 -11.72 2.85
N LYS A 162 2.79 -12.92 2.35
CA LYS A 162 2.68 -13.22 0.91
C LYS A 162 1.23 -13.12 0.43
N MET A 163 0.28 -13.64 1.20
CA MET A 163 -1.14 -13.56 0.85
C MET A 163 -1.64 -12.11 0.83
N THR A 164 -1.20 -11.26 1.76
CA THR A 164 -1.50 -9.83 1.74
C THR A 164 -0.93 -9.13 0.52
N TRP A 165 0.30 -9.45 0.10
CA TRP A 165 0.88 -8.92 -1.15
C TRP A 165 0.06 -9.33 -2.38
N VAL A 166 -0.37 -10.60 -2.45
CA VAL A 166 -1.20 -11.10 -3.56
C VAL A 166 -2.60 -10.49 -3.51
N ALA A 167 -3.19 -10.32 -2.32
CA ALA A 167 -4.47 -9.61 -2.16
C ALA A 167 -4.39 -8.18 -2.69
N VAL A 168 -3.33 -7.46 -2.31
CA VAL A 168 -3.07 -6.09 -2.80
C VAL A 168 -2.96 -6.07 -4.33
N LEU A 169 -2.20 -7.02 -4.91
CA LEU A 169 -2.10 -7.15 -6.36
C LEU A 169 -3.48 -7.36 -7.00
N MET A 170 -4.27 -8.31 -6.50
CA MET A 170 -5.59 -8.62 -7.06
C MET A 170 -6.56 -7.44 -6.93
N GLY A 171 -6.54 -6.70 -5.82
CA GLY A 171 -7.42 -5.55 -5.67
C GLY A 171 -7.04 -4.38 -6.57
N PHE A 172 -5.74 -4.10 -6.74
CA PHE A 172 -5.31 -3.09 -7.73
C PHE A 172 -5.63 -3.51 -9.16
N VAL A 173 -5.42 -4.79 -9.51
CA VAL A 173 -5.84 -5.32 -10.83
C VAL A 173 -7.34 -5.15 -11.00
N GLY A 174 -8.13 -5.49 -9.98
CA GLY A 174 -9.58 -5.32 -9.99
C GLY A 174 -10.00 -3.87 -10.23
N LEU A 175 -9.39 -2.89 -9.55
CA LEU A 175 -9.65 -1.47 -9.79
C LEU A 175 -9.23 -1.05 -11.21
N MET A 176 -8.03 -1.41 -11.67
CA MET A 176 -7.56 -1.05 -13.02
C MET A 176 -8.45 -1.64 -14.13
N VAL A 177 -8.90 -2.89 -13.97
CA VAL A 177 -9.82 -3.53 -14.93
C VAL A 177 -11.21 -2.91 -14.83
N ARG A 178 -11.69 -2.58 -13.63
CA ARG A 178 -12.97 -1.87 -13.44
C ARG A 178 -12.98 -0.52 -14.14
N TRP A 179 -11.85 0.20 -14.10
CA TRP A 179 -11.69 1.45 -14.82
C TRP A 179 -11.94 1.23 -16.32
N TYR A 180 -11.37 0.18 -16.91
CA TYR A 180 -11.62 -0.14 -18.31
C TYR A 180 -13.06 -0.61 -18.58
N GLU A 181 -13.62 -1.50 -17.74
CA GLU A 181 -15.01 -1.96 -17.84
C GLU A 181 -16.00 -0.80 -17.83
N SER A 182 -15.75 0.24 -17.03
CA SER A 182 -16.61 1.42 -17.00
C SER A 182 -16.72 2.13 -18.35
N TYR A 183 -15.64 2.16 -19.15
CA TYR A 183 -15.65 2.69 -20.51
C TYR A 183 -16.27 1.74 -21.53
N LEU A 184 -16.29 0.43 -21.29
CA LEU A 184 -16.99 -0.53 -22.14
C LEU A 184 -18.50 -0.42 -22.03
N ILE A 185 -19.00 0.00 -20.86
CA ILE A 185 -20.44 0.24 -20.63
C ILE A 185 -20.91 1.47 -21.41
N GLY A 186 -20.15 2.56 -21.33
CA GLY A 186 -20.45 3.81 -22.03
C GLY A 186 -19.39 4.87 -21.78
N SER A 187 -19.15 5.75 -22.74
CA SER A 187 -18.19 6.85 -22.60
C SER A 187 -18.60 7.87 -21.53
N ASP A 188 -19.91 7.97 -21.27
CA ASP A 188 -20.53 8.79 -20.22
C ASP A 188 -20.47 8.13 -18.83
N VAL A 189 -20.31 6.80 -18.79
CA VAL A 189 -20.15 6.01 -17.56
C VAL A 189 -18.67 5.88 -17.19
N GLY A 190 -17.74 5.97 -18.13
CA GLY A 190 -16.32 5.73 -17.88
C GLY A 190 -15.66 6.65 -16.85
N HIS A 191 -15.08 6.07 -15.78
CA HIS A 191 -14.43 6.83 -14.72
C HIS A 191 -13.42 6.04 -13.88
N ILE A 192 -12.59 6.77 -13.14
CA ILE A 192 -11.68 6.22 -12.14
C ILE A 192 -12.49 5.58 -10.99
N PRO A 193 -12.19 4.33 -10.57
CA PRO A 193 -13.00 3.55 -9.63
C PRO A 193 -12.80 4.01 -8.18
N ILE A 194 -13.33 5.19 -7.87
CA ILE A 194 -13.37 5.81 -6.54
C ILE A 194 -14.69 6.58 -6.35
N SER A 195 -15.77 6.13 -7.01
CA SER A 195 -17.03 6.88 -7.10
C SER A 195 -18.08 6.48 -6.07
N ASN A 196 -18.05 5.24 -5.58
CA ASN A 196 -19.07 4.70 -4.68
C ASN A 196 -18.46 4.03 -3.46
N LEU A 197 -19.32 3.70 -2.49
CA LEU A 197 -18.90 3.13 -1.21
C LEU A 197 -18.18 1.78 -1.38
N TYR A 198 -18.54 0.99 -2.39
CA TYR A 198 -17.89 -0.28 -2.68
C TYR A 198 -16.43 -0.07 -3.10
N GLU A 199 -16.20 0.78 -4.09
CA GLU A 199 -14.84 1.08 -4.61
C GLU A 199 -13.93 1.71 -3.57
N VAL A 200 -14.46 2.62 -2.77
CA VAL A 200 -13.65 3.30 -1.75
C VAL A 200 -13.29 2.37 -0.58
N PHE A 201 -14.10 1.35 -0.26
CA PHE A 201 -13.74 0.32 0.73
C PHE A 201 -12.66 -0.64 0.20
N VAL A 202 -12.67 -0.93 -1.10
CA VAL A 202 -11.55 -1.63 -1.77
C VAL A 202 -10.28 -0.79 -1.63
N LEU A 203 -10.34 0.50 -1.98
CA LEU A 203 -9.18 1.40 -1.86
C LEU A 203 -8.68 1.52 -0.42
N PHE A 204 -9.58 1.68 0.56
CA PHE A 204 -9.25 1.69 1.99
C PHE A 204 -8.48 0.44 2.40
N SER A 205 -8.96 -0.73 1.99
CA SER A 205 -8.32 -2.01 2.30
C SER A 205 -6.92 -2.10 1.69
N LEU A 206 -6.77 -1.69 0.43
CA LEU A 206 -5.49 -1.68 -0.29
C LEU A 206 -4.46 -0.73 0.32
N ILE A 207 -4.87 0.50 0.63
CA ILE A 207 -3.97 1.51 1.19
C ILE A 207 -3.55 1.12 2.61
N THR A 208 -4.47 0.66 3.45
CA THR A 208 -4.16 0.17 4.80
C THR A 208 -3.19 -1.02 4.73
N ALA A 209 -3.42 -1.97 3.83
CA ALA A 209 -2.54 -3.11 3.62
C ALA A 209 -1.14 -2.69 3.13
N LEU A 210 -1.03 -1.73 2.20
CA LEU A 210 0.25 -1.22 1.72
C LEU A 210 1.04 -0.52 2.84
N PHE A 211 0.39 0.32 3.64
CA PHE A 211 1.02 0.92 4.81
C PHE A 211 1.53 -0.13 5.78
N TYR A 212 0.68 -1.10 6.11
CA TYR A 212 1.08 -2.21 6.96
C TYR A 212 2.28 -2.99 6.40
N LEU A 213 2.25 -3.39 5.13
CA LEU A 213 3.36 -4.12 4.49
C LEU A 213 4.66 -3.31 4.44
N TYR A 214 4.57 -1.99 4.27
CA TYR A 214 5.72 -1.10 4.36
C TYR A 214 6.35 -1.14 5.76
N TYR A 215 5.53 -0.97 6.80
CA TYR A 215 6.00 -1.01 8.18
C TYR A 215 6.44 -2.42 8.64
N GLU A 216 5.76 -3.47 8.18
CA GLU A 216 6.14 -4.87 8.41
C GLU A 216 7.58 -5.11 7.96
N GLN A 217 7.92 -4.66 6.75
CA GLN A 217 9.27 -4.84 6.20
C GLN A 217 10.30 -3.95 6.88
N HIS A 218 9.95 -2.70 7.19
CA HIS A 218 10.88 -1.74 7.78
C HIS A 218 11.28 -2.12 9.22
N TYR A 219 10.32 -2.63 10.00
CA TYR A 219 10.51 -2.97 11.42
C TYR A 219 10.58 -4.49 11.67
N ASN A 220 10.47 -5.32 10.62
CA ASN A 220 10.45 -6.78 10.69
C ASN A 220 9.38 -7.35 11.67
N MET A 221 8.20 -6.73 11.69
CA MET A 221 7.17 -6.93 12.72
C MET A 221 5.93 -7.69 12.21
N ARG A 222 6.12 -8.90 11.67
CA ARG A 222 5.02 -9.67 11.09
C ARG A 222 3.85 -9.95 12.04
N SER A 223 4.08 -9.98 13.35
CA SER A 223 3.02 -10.24 14.33
C SER A 223 1.93 -9.16 14.37
N LEU A 224 2.24 -7.92 13.96
CA LEU A 224 1.23 -6.84 13.88
C LEU A 224 0.20 -7.06 12.78
N GLY A 225 0.49 -7.92 11.80
CA GLY A 225 -0.48 -8.27 10.76
C GLY A 225 -1.72 -8.93 11.34
N ALA A 226 -1.59 -9.62 12.48
CA ALA A 226 -2.73 -10.22 13.17
C ALA A 226 -3.77 -9.16 13.58
N PHE A 227 -3.34 -7.95 13.91
CA PHE A 227 -4.22 -6.87 14.34
C PHE A 227 -4.71 -6.05 13.14
N VAL A 228 -3.78 -5.64 12.27
CA VAL A 228 -4.13 -4.77 11.14
C VAL A 228 -5.05 -5.48 10.14
N LEU A 229 -4.88 -6.78 9.93
CA LEU A 229 -5.77 -7.51 9.04
C LEU A 229 -7.17 -7.70 9.64
N LEU A 230 -7.42 -7.47 10.93
CA LEU A 230 -8.78 -7.50 11.48
C LEU A 230 -9.62 -6.34 10.98
N VAL A 231 -9.09 -5.11 11.00
CA VAL A 231 -9.83 -3.95 10.48
C VAL A 231 -10.02 -4.06 8.96
N ILE A 232 -9.03 -4.59 8.24
CA ILE A 232 -9.16 -4.88 6.81
C ILE A 232 -10.20 -5.97 6.57
N SER A 233 -10.21 -7.05 7.36
CA SER A 233 -11.21 -8.11 7.24
C SER A 233 -12.62 -7.64 7.57
N ALA A 234 -12.77 -6.72 8.53
CA ALA A 234 -14.05 -6.08 8.82
C ALA A 234 -14.52 -5.21 7.65
N ALA A 235 -13.61 -4.43 7.04
CA ALA A 235 -13.91 -3.66 5.84
C ALA A 235 -14.31 -4.56 4.66
N VAL A 236 -13.62 -5.69 4.47
CA VAL A 236 -13.98 -6.72 3.47
C VAL A 236 -15.33 -7.37 3.79
N GLY A 237 -15.61 -7.67 5.06
CA GLY A 237 -16.92 -8.20 5.47
C GLY A 237 -18.05 -7.24 5.15
N PHE A 238 -17.85 -5.95 5.43
CA PHE A 238 -18.77 -4.89 5.02
C PHE A 238 -18.90 -4.80 3.50
N LEU A 239 -17.79 -4.86 2.76
CA LEU A 239 -17.76 -4.85 1.30
C LEU A 239 -18.61 -5.97 0.70
N MET A 240 -18.46 -7.20 1.22
CA MET A 240 -19.21 -8.37 0.79
C MET A 240 -20.71 -8.25 1.12
N TRP A 241 -21.04 -7.80 2.33
CA TRP A 241 -22.42 -7.53 2.71
C TRP A 241 -23.06 -6.46 1.82
N TYR A 242 -22.38 -5.33 1.63
CA TYR A 242 -22.86 -4.19 0.86
C TYR A 242 -23.06 -4.56 -0.61
N SER A 243 -22.12 -5.32 -1.18
CA SER A 243 -22.25 -5.94 -2.49
C SER A 243 -23.55 -6.71 -2.65
N ILE A 244 -23.81 -7.68 -1.77
CA ILE A 244 -24.92 -8.63 -1.93
C ILE A 244 -26.26 -7.94 -1.62
N SER A 245 -26.30 -7.12 -0.57
CA SER A 245 -27.54 -6.51 -0.08
C SER A 245 -27.97 -5.28 -0.87
N ARG A 246 -27.06 -4.59 -1.55
CA ARG A 246 -27.32 -3.32 -2.26
C ARG A 246 -26.98 -3.37 -3.75
N ASP A 247 -26.56 -4.53 -4.26
CA ASP A 247 -26.10 -4.73 -5.63
C ASP A 247 -25.02 -3.70 -6.05
N ALA A 248 -24.19 -3.29 -5.08
CA ALA A 248 -23.24 -2.19 -5.23
C ALA A 248 -22.03 -2.52 -6.13
N GLN A 249 -21.97 -3.75 -6.63
CA GLN A 249 -20.98 -4.24 -7.57
C GLN A 249 -21.15 -3.60 -8.95
N GLN A 250 -22.38 -3.24 -9.30
CA GLN A 250 -22.70 -2.67 -10.60
C GLN A 250 -22.04 -1.30 -10.78
N ILE A 251 -21.49 -1.07 -11.97
CA ILE A 251 -20.93 0.23 -12.35
C ILE A 251 -22.11 1.13 -12.74
N GLN A 252 -22.28 2.22 -12.00
CA GLN A 252 -23.34 3.20 -12.24
C GLN A 252 -22.75 4.53 -12.74
N PRO A 253 -23.52 5.34 -13.49
CA PRO A 253 -23.10 6.70 -13.84
C PRO A 253 -22.81 7.53 -12.59
N LEU A 254 -21.82 8.42 -12.66
CA LEU A 254 -21.49 9.26 -11.50
C LEU A 254 -22.64 10.23 -11.23
N VAL A 255 -22.95 10.39 -9.95
CA VAL A 255 -23.81 11.48 -9.49
C VAL A 255 -23.16 12.84 -9.84
N PRO A 256 -23.93 13.88 -10.21
CA PRO A 256 -23.38 15.16 -10.67
C PRO A 256 -22.36 15.80 -9.72
N ALA A 257 -22.49 15.59 -8.40
CA ALA A 257 -21.55 16.09 -7.40
C ALA A 257 -20.12 15.49 -7.48
N LEU A 258 -19.94 14.32 -8.10
CA LEU A 258 -18.65 13.62 -8.23
C LEU A 258 -17.90 13.94 -9.53
N GLN A 259 -18.46 14.78 -10.39
CA GLN A 259 -17.85 15.17 -11.67
C GLN A 259 -16.72 16.21 -11.53
N SER A 260 -16.36 16.59 -10.29
CA SER A 260 -15.30 17.57 -10.02
C SER A 260 -13.90 16.96 -10.13
N TRP A 261 -12.97 17.70 -10.73
CA TRP A 261 -11.57 17.30 -10.80
C TRP A 261 -10.91 17.18 -9.41
N TRP A 262 -11.32 18.02 -8.46
CA TRP A 262 -10.79 18.04 -7.10
C TRP A 262 -11.09 16.74 -6.34
N MET A 263 -12.22 16.09 -6.63
CA MET A 263 -12.57 14.79 -6.05
C MET A 263 -11.54 13.70 -6.36
N LYS A 264 -10.94 13.72 -7.57
CA LYS A 264 -9.93 12.74 -7.98
C LYS A 264 -8.66 12.77 -7.13
N ILE A 265 -8.37 13.90 -6.48
CA ILE A 265 -7.21 14.08 -5.60
C ILE A 265 -7.63 13.98 -4.13
N HIS A 266 -8.75 14.61 -3.77
CA HIS A 266 -9.32 14.62 -2.43
C HIS A 266 -9.59 13.20 -1.92
N VAL A 267 -10.25 12.36 -2.72
CA VAL A 267 -10.66 11.02 -2.29
C VAL A 267 -9.44 10.14 -1.99
N PRO A 268 -8.44 9.97 -2.88
CA PRO A 268 -7.23 9.23 -2.53
C PRO A 268 -6.46 9.80 -1.33
N ALA A 269 -6.38 11.14 -1.19
CA ALA A 269 -5.74 11.76 -0.05
C ALA A 269 -6.42 11.39 1.29
N ASN A 270 -7.76 11.41 1.33
CA ASN A 270 -8.51 10.94 2.51
C ASN A 270 -8.19 9.49 2.86
N PHE A 271 -8.12 8.60 1.85
CA PHE A 271 -7.86 7.17 2.11
C PHE A 271 -6.43 6.88 2.56
N ILE A 272 -5.46 7.69 2.14
CA ILE A 272 -4.11 7.68 2.73
C ILE A 272 -4.20 8.06 4.22
N GLY A 273 -5.00 9.08 4.54
CA GLY A 273 -5.34 9.47 5.91
C GLY A 273 -5.94 8.32 6.73
N TYR A 274 -7.09 7.82 6.29
CA TYR A 274 -7.84 6.75 6.98
C TYR A 274 -7.04 5.47 7.12
N GLY A 275 -6.30 5.03 6.09
CA GLY A 275 -5.48 3.83 6.20
C GLY A 275 -4.36 3.98 7.22
N SER A 276 -3.75 5.16 7.31
CA SER A 276 -2.72 5.45 8.32
C SER A 276 -3.30 5.50 9.74
N PHE A 277 -4.48 6.09 9.92
CA PHE A 277 -5.17 6.09 11.21
C PHE A 277 -5.66 4.69 11.62
N ALA A 278 -6.17 3.90 10.69
CA ALA A 278 -6.59 2.52 10.93
C ALA A 278 -5.39 1.66 11.36
N LEU A 279 -4.24 1.80 10.69
CA LEU A 279 -2.99 1.17 11.11
C LEU A 279 -2.63 1.59 12.54
N SER A 280 -2.61 2.89 12.83
CA SER A 280 -2.27 3.38 14.18
C SER A 280 -3.24 2.85 15.25
N ALA A 281 -4.53 2.78 14.97
CA ALA A 281 -5.52 2.27 15.91
C ALA A 281 -5.26 0.79 16.24
N MET A 282 -4.94 -0.02 15.23
CA MET A 282 -4.66 -1.45 15.41
C MET A 282 -3.31 -1.70 16.11
N VAL A 283 -2.30 -0.88 15.82
CA VAL A 283 -1.03 -0.91 16.57
C VAL A 283 -1.25 -0.47 18.03
N GLY A 284 -2.13 0.50 18.29
CA GLY A 284 -2.52 0.90 19.64
C GLY A 284 -3.20 -0.21 20.43
N VAL A 285 -4.05 -1.01 19.78
CA VAL A 285 -4.62 -2.21 20.41
C VAL A 285 -3.51 -3.20 20.79
N ALA A 286 -2.55 -3.44 19.89
CA ALA A 286 -1.41 -4.31 20.17
C ALA A 286 -0.53 -3.74 21.30
N TYR A 287 -0.33 -2.43 21.35
CA TYR A 287 0.39 -1.75 22.43
C TYR A 287 -0.26 -2.03 23.78
N LEU A 288 -1.56 -1.76 23.90
CA LEU A 288 -2.30 -1.96 25.15
C LEU A 288 -2.29 -3.43 25.59
N MET A 289 -2.45 -4.36 24.64
CA MET A 289 -2.37 -5.79 24.95
C MET A 289 -0.99 -6.15 25.50
N LYS A 290 0.09 -5.66 24.89
CA LYS A 290 1.45 -5.88 25.38
C LYS A 290 1.67 -5.31 26.78
N GLU A 291 1.24 -4.08 27.01
CA GLU A 291 1.37 -3.38 28.30
C GLU A 291 0.64 -4.14 29.42
N LEU A 292 -0.54 -4.69 29.11
CA LEU A 292 -1.33 -5.53 30.02
C LEU A 292 -0.78 -6.96 30.18
N GLY A 293 0.38 -7.29 29.59
CA GLY A 293 1.00 -8.61 29.66
C GLY A 293 0.39 -9.65 28.71
N VAL A 294 -0.59 -9.27 27.89
CA VAL A 294 -1.27 -10.15 26.93
C VAL A 294 -0.46 -10.20 25.64
N LEU A 295 -0.05 -11.41 25.22
CA LEU A 295 0.85 -11.61 24.07
C LEU A 295 2.20 -10.85 24.19
N ALA A 296 2.66 -10.51 25.40
CA ALA A 296 3.85 -9.68 25.61
C ALA A 296 5.11 -10.21 24.89
N ASP A 297 5.32 -11.53 24.93
CA ASP A 297 6.43 -12.22 24.27
C ASP A 297 6.33 -12.30 22.74
N ARG A 298 5.15 -12.02 22.17
CA ARG A 298 4.85 -12.19 20.73
C ARG A 298 4.83 -10.86 19.97
N LEU A 299 4.71 -9.76 20.70
CA LEU A 299 4.60 -8.42 20.14
C LEU A 299 5.95 -7.69 20.18
N PRO A 300 6.21 -6.75 19.23
CA PRO A 300 7.37 -5.86 19.27
C PRO A 300 7.47 -5.06 20.58
N THR A 301 8.62 -4.46 20.87
CA THR A 301 8.78 -3.59 22.05
C THR A 301 7.82 -2.40 22.00
N LEU A 302 7.42 -1.88 23.17
CA LEU A 302 6.50 -0.75 23.26
C LEU A 302 7.03 0.46 22.46
N ASP A 303 8.34 0.74 22.54
CA ASP A 303 8.98 1.82 21.76
C ASP A 303 8.77 1.70 20.24
N VAL A 304 8.79 0.46 19.70
CA VAL A 304 8.56 0.24 18.27
C VAL A 304 7.09 0.43 17.92
N LEU A 305 6.19 -0.01 18.79
CA LEU A 305 4.75 0.19 18.60
C LEU A 305 4.40 1.68 18.61
N ASP A 306 4.96 2.44 19.56
CA ASP A 306 4.80 3.89 19.66
C ASP A 306 5.37 4.62 18.44
N ASP A 307 6.58 4.25 17.98
CA ASP A 307 7.19 4.87 16.81
C ASP A 307 6.36 4.62 15.53
N VAL A 308 5.83 3.41 15.35
CA VAL A 308 4.95 3.08 14.22
C VAL A 308 3.63 3.86 14.32
N MET A 309 3.02 3.94 15.51
CA MET A 309 1.81 4.73 15.74
C MET A 309 2.03 6.20 15.43
N TYR A 310 3.07 6.81 16.02
CA TYR A 310 3.39 8.22 15.83
C TYR A 310 3.62 8.56 14.34
N LYS A 311 4.43 7.76 13.64
CA LYS A 311 4.69 7.96 12.21
C LYS A 311 3.43 7.78 11.36
N SER A 312 2.58 6.81 11.70
CA SER A 312 1.31 6.59 11.02
C SER A 312 0.34 7.75 11.25
N ILE A 313 0.20 8.25 12.47
CA ILE A 313 -0.63 9.41 12.79
C ILE A 313 -0.11 10.65 12.06
N ALA A 314 1.20 10.89 12.04
CA ALA A 314 1.79 12.05 11.37
C ALA A 314 1.48 12.05 9.86
N VAL A 315 1.66 10.90 9.19
CA VAL A 315 1.28 10.74 7.78
C VAL A 315 -0.23 10.92 7.60
N GLY A 316 -1.03 10.28 8.45
CA GLY A 316 -2.49 10.34 8.39
C GLY A 316 -2.99 11.77 8.50
N PHE A 317 -2.49 12.53 9.47
CA PHE A 317 -2.86 13.93 9.71
C PHE A 317 -2.49 14.83 8.54
N ALA A 318 -1.28 14.67 7.98
CA ALA A 318 -0.83 15.47 6.85
C ALA A 318 -1.74 15.29 5.61
N PHE A 319 -2.03 14.04 5.25
CA PHE A 319 -2.89 13.74 4.10
C PHE A 319 -4.36 14.08 4.35
N PHE A 320 -4.86 13.88 5.58
CA PHE A 320 -6.22 14.26 5.94
C PHE A 320 -6.42 15.77 5.95
N THR A 321 -5.40 16.54 6.33
CA THR A 321 -5.43 18.01 6.25
C THR A 321 -5.48 18.48 4.79
N ILE A 322 -4.63 17.90 3.93
CA ILE A 322 -4.70 18.17 2.48
C ILE A 322 -6.09 17.87 1.95
N ALA A 323 -6.66 16.70 2.28
CA ALA A 323 -7.99 16.34 1.85
C ALA A 323 -9.06 17.29 2.40
N THR A 324 -8.97 17.75 3.65
CA THR A 324 -9.95 18.68 4.22
C THR A 324 -9.94 20.05 3.54
N ILE A 325 -8.78 20.48 3.03
CA ILE A 325 -8.61 21.77 2.34
C ILE A 325 -9.10 21.73 0.88
N LEU A 326 -8.94 20.57 0.22
CA LEU A 326 -9.33 20.34 -1.19
C LEU A 326 -10.83 20.08 -1.34
#